data_AF-A0A4Y2D836-F1
#
_entry.id   AF-A0A4Y2D836-F1
#
_cell.length_a   1.000
_cell.length_b   1.000
_cell.length_c   1.000
_cell.angle_alpha   90.00
_cell.angle_beta   90.00
_cell.angle_gamma   90.00
#
_symmetry.space_group_name_H-M   'P 1'
#
loop_
_entity.id
_entity.type
_entity.pdbx_description
1 polymer ?
#
loop_
_entity_poly.entity_id
_entity_poly.type
_entity_poly.pdbx_seq_one_letter_code
_entity_poly.pdbx_strand_id
1 'polypeptide(L)'
;MAKFGIDEYREMLLIYVECGCKAKSSARLYRERFPEGPHPTRQTILKVLELLREPCCVISRPRFRRPRNVGRRVQPDDVLAYALTHPQSSTKMISENCGLSKSRVWTIPNESGAHPYRSTSVQGLLPRDTERRYVWCNFVMNKLEGHKTFLTDIIWTD
;
A
#
# COMPACT_ATOMS: atom_id res chain seq x y z
N MET A 1 7.77 11.23 25.88
CA MET A 1 7.58 12.67 25.56
C MET A 1 6.10 12.88 25.31
N ALA A 2 5.49 13.83 26.01
CA ALA A 2 4.13 14.25 25.69
C ALA A 2 4.11 14.73 24.23
N LYS A 3 3.10 14.29 23.47
CA LYS A 3 2.88 14.77 22.11
C LYS A 3 2.08 16.04 22.23
N PHE A 4 2.63 17.13 21.70
CA PHE A 4 1.92 18.40 21.61
C PHE A 4 1.27 18.53 20.23
N GLY A 5 0.09 19.13 20.19
CA GLY A 5 -0.63 19.49 18.97
C GLY A 5 0.01 20.67 18.24
N ILE A 6 -0.50 20.96 17.05
CA ILE A 6 -0.01 22.08 16.21
C ILE A 6 -0.28 23.42 16.90
N ASP A 7 -1.45 23.59 17.52
CA ASP A 7 -1.80 24.82 18.24
C ASP A 7 -0.92 25.03 19.47
N GLU A 8 -0.61 23.96 20.22
CA GLU A 8 0.32 24.02 21.34
C GLU A 8 1.75 24.39 20.89
N TYR A 9 2.20 23.90 19.74
CA TYR A 9 3.48 24.34 19.16
C TYR A 9 3.48 25.82 18.77
N ARG A 10 2.36 26.34 18.23
CA ARG A 10 2.22 27.76 17.93
C ARG A 10 2.35 28.60 19.20
N GLU A 11 1.65 28.24 20.27
CA GLU A 11 1.73 28.93 21.56
C GLU A 11 3.14 28.87 22.17
N MET A 12 3.83 27.72 22.06
CA MET A 12 5.23 27.60 22.50
C MET A 12 6.16 28.57 21.78
N LEU A 13 5.94 28.82 20.48
CA LEU A 13 6.75 29.74 19.69
C LEU A 13 6.47 31.20 20.07
N LEU A 14 5.20 31.57 20.27
CA LEU A 14 4.81 32.91 20.70
C LEU A 14 5.45 33.27 22.05
N ILE A 15 5.34 32.36 23.02
CA ILE A 15 5.93 32.52 24.35
C ILE A 15 7.48 32.50 24.29
N TYR A 16 8.05 31.75 23.35
CA TYR A 16 9.50 31.73 23.14
C TYR A 16 10.05 33.08 22.69
N VAL A 17 9.37 33.73 21.73
CA VAL A 17 9.72 35.06 21.25
C VAL A 17 9.53 36.10 22.36
N GLU A 18 8.41 36.03 23.10
CA GLU A 18 8.12 36.95 24.21
C GLU A 18 9.19 36.90 25.32
N CYS A 19 9.72 35.71 25.60
CA CYS A 19 10.80 35.53 26.57
C CYS A 19 12.20 35.95 26.05
N GLY A 20 12.29 36.58 24.88
CA GLY A 20 13.55 36.97 24.26
C GLY A 20 14.39 35.76 23.85
N CYS A 21 13.75 34.74 23.28
CA CYS A 21 14.38 33.50 22.82
C CYS A 21 15.03 32.66 23.95
N LYS A 22 14.56 32.81 25.19
CA LYS A 22 15.06 32.07 26.36
C LYS A 22 14.18 30.87 26.71
N ALA A 23 14.53 29.69 26.19
CA ALA A 23 13.72 28.47 26.32
C ALA A 23 13.39 28.05 27.77
N LYS A 24 14.25 28.34 28.75
CA LYS A 24 13.95 28.05 30.17
C LYS A 24 12.86 28.96 30.73
N SER A 25 12.94 30.26 30.44
CA SER A 25 11.93 31.24 30.83
C SER A 25 10.61 30.96 30.13
N SER A 26 10.65 30.58 28.86
CA SER A 26 9.48 30.20 28.07
C SER A 26 8.74 29.00 28.63
N ALA A 27 9.46 27.94 29.03
CA ALA A 27 8.85 26.78 29.67
C ALA A 27 8.17 27.13 31.01
N ARG A 28 8.74 28.08 31.76
CA ARG A 28 8.15 28.58 33.01
C ARG A 28 6.89 29.40 32.72
N LEU A 29 6.96 30.36 31.81
CA LEU A 29 5.83 31.20 31.44
C LEU A 29 4.69 30.39 30.81
N TYR A 30 5.00 29.36 30.02
CA TYR A 30 4.02 28.45 29.47
C TYR A 30 3.24 27.71 30.57
N ARG A 31 3.92 27.25 31.62
CA ARG A 31 3.27 26.61 32.78
C ARG A 31 2.39 27.59 33.57
N GLU A 32 2.82 28.84 33.70
CA GLU A 32 2.05 29.88 34.38
C GLU A 32 0.78 30.25 33.60
N ARG A 33 0.85 30.30 32.27
CA ARG A 33 -0.30 30.61 31.40
C ARG A 33 -1.27 29.44 31.19
N PHE A 34 -0.73 28.23 31.13
CA PHE A 34 -1.48 27.00 30.94
C PHE A 34 -1.22 26.08 32.14
N PRO A 35 -1.90 26.33 33.28
CA PRO A 35 -1.72 25.51 34.49
C PRO A 35 -2.28 24.10 34.30
N GLU A 36 -3.28 23.96 33.42
CA GLU A 36 -3.88 22.68 33.06
C GLU A 36 -3.18 22.05 31.85
N GLY A 37 -2.88 20.75 31.92
CA GLY A 37 -2.35 19.98 30.80
C GLY A 37 -0.83 19.75 30.79
N PRO A 38 -0.30 19.18 29.69
CA PRO A 38 1.11 18.83 29.59
C PRO A 38 1.99 20.08 29.50
N HIS A 39 3.07 20.14 30.28
CA HIS A 39 3.99 21.27 30.24
C HIS A 39 5.24 20.96 29.40
N PRO A 40 5.59 21.82 28.42
CA PRO A 40 6.79 21.65 27.63
C PRO A 40 8.04 21.83 28.48
N THR A 41 9.05 21.01 28.21
CA THR A 41 10.38 21.23 28.78
C THR A 41 11.18 22.20 27.89
N ARG A 42 12.28 22.75 28.42
CA ARG A 42 13.26 23.50 27.61
C ARG A 42 13.67 22.73 26.35
N GLN A 43 13.90 21.42 26.47
CA GLN A 43 14.31 20.58 25.34
C GLN A 43 13.20 20.45 24.30
N THR A 44 11.94 20.37 24.72
CA THR A 44 10.78 20.34 23.83
C THR A 44 10.73 21.61 22.97
N ILE A 45 10.86 22.79 23.60
CA ILE A 45 10.80 24.08 22.90
C ILE A 45 11.94 24.21 21.88
N LEU A 46 13.17 23.85 22.27
CA LEU A 46 14.31 23.89 21.34
C LEU A 46 14.13 22.95 20.16
N LYS A 47 13.58 21.76 20.39
CA LYS A 47 13.31 20.79 19.32
C LYS A 47 12.25 21.27 18.35
N VAL A 48 11.23 22.01 18.82
CA VAL A 48 10.23 22.64 17.92
C VAL A 48 10.90 23.63 16.97
N LEU A 49 11.87 24.42 17.46
CA LEU A 49 12.64 25.35 16.63
C LEU A 49 13.54 24.62 15.63
N GLU A 50 14.18 23.53 16.05
CA GLU A 50 14.96 22.66 15.15
C GLU A 50 14.08 22.07 14.03
N LEU A 51 12.87 21.62 14.36
CA LEU A 51 11.91 21.09 13.38
C LEU A 51 11.45 22.14 12.36
N LEU A 52 11.32 23.42 12.75
CA LEU A 52 10.99 24.51 11.83
C LEU A 52 12.15 24.88 10.90
N ARG A 53 13.38 24.63 11.33
CA ARG A 53 14.58 24.85 10.53
C ARG A 53 14.79 23.74 9.50
N GLU A 54 14.30 22.53 9.77
CA GLU A 54 14.27 21.43 8.81
C GLU A 54 13.09 21.63 7.84
N PRO A 55 13.31 21.72 6.51
CA PRO A 55 12.30 22.20 5.55
C PRO A 55 10.99 21.37 5.43
N CYS A 56 10.83 20.23 6.11
CA CYS A 56 9.75 19.27 5.80
C CYS A 56 9.12 18.48 6.97
N CYS A 57 9.22 18.84 8.25
CA CYS A 57 8.73 17.92 9.31
C CYS A 57 8.16 18.57 10.58
N VAL A 58 7.10 19.38 10.47
CA VAL A 58 6.29 19.78 11.65
C VAL A 58 5.33 18.66 12.10
N ILE A 59 5.04 17.68 11.24
CA ILE A 59 4.11 16.57 11.52
C ILE A 59 4.93 15.28 11.68
N SER A 60 5.04 14.82 12.94
CA SER A 60 5.49 13.49 13.38
C SER A 60 6.41 12.72 12.42
N ARG A 61 7.72 12.66 12.74
CA ARG A 61 8.66 11.74 12.07
C ARG A 61 8.03 10.33 11.99
N PRO A 62 7.90 9.74 10.78
CA PRO A 62 7.47 8.37 10.65
C PRO A 62 8.37 7.50 11.52
N ARG A 63 7.79 6.70 12.42
CA ARG A 63 8.57 5.67 13.12
C ARG A 63 9.01 4.69 12.06
N PHE A 64 10.25 4.79 11.60
CA PHE A 64 10.89 3.73 10.84
C PHE A 64 10.80 2.47 11.69
N ARG A 65 9.91 1.55 11.31
CA ARG A 65 9.90 0.21 11.88
C ARG A 65 11.28 -0.38 11.56
N ARG A 66 11.87 -1.04 12.55
CA ARG A 66 13.15 -1.74 12.39
C ARG A 66 13.07 -2.59 11.10
N PRO A 67 14.05 -2.51 10.19
CA PRO A 67 14.08 -3.40 9.03
C PRO A 67 13.97 -4.83 9.53
N ARG A 68 12.93 -5.54 9.11
CA ARG A 68 12.73 -6.93 9.53
C ARG A 68 13.82 -7.73 8.83
N ASN A 69 14.69 -8.39 9.60
CA ASN A 69 15.72 -9.26 9.03
C ASN A 69 15.05 -10.32 8.14
N VAL A 70 15.10 -10.12 6.83
CA VAL A 70 14.61 -11.08 5.85
C VAL A 70 15.72 -12.13 5.71
N GLY A 71 15.64 -13.17 6.54
CA GLY A 71 16.52 -14.34 6.41
C GLY A 71 16.31 -14.96 5.03
N ARG A 72 17.44 -15.17 4.31
CA ARG A 72 17.55 -15.56 2.90
C ARG A 72 16.95 -14.50 1.95
N ARG A 73 17.82 -13.92 1.09
CA ARG A 73 17.44 -13.04 -0.03
C ARG A 73 16.75 -13.84 -1.13
N VAL A 74 15.58 -14.39 -0.84
CA VAL A 74 14.65 -14.74 -1.92
C VAL A 74 14.02 -13.42 -2.28
N GLN A 75 14.28 -12.96 -3.49
CA GLN A 75 13.71 -11.69 -3.92
C GLN A 75 12.19 -11.87 -3.99
N PRO A 76 11.40 -10.84 -3.63
CA PRO A 76 9.95 -10.89 -3.80
C PRO A 76 9.55 -11.36 -5.22
N ASP A 77 10.39 -11.01 -6.19
CA ASP A 77 10.27 -11.39 -7.61
C ASP A 77 10.28 -12.90 -7.83
N ASP A 78 11.06 -13.68 -7.07
CA ASP A 78 11.13 -15.14 -7.21
C ASP A 78 9.79 -15.80 -6.82
N VAL A 79 9.14 -15.27 -5.78
CA VAL A 79 7.82 -15.73 -5.33
C VAL A 79 6.76 -15.41 -6.36
N LEU A 80 6.82 -14.21 -6.94
CA LEU A 80 5.90 -13.78 -7.99
C LEU A 80 6.09 -14.60 -9.27
N ALA A 81 7.33 -14.81 -9.71
CA ALA A 81 7.63 -15.65 -10.87
C ALA A 81 7.15 -17.09 -10.68
N TYR A 82 7.34 -17.66 -9.48
CA TYR A 82 6.86 -19.00 -9.17
C TYR A 82 5.32 -19.06 -9.19
N ALA A 83 4.64 -18.08 -8.58
CA ALA A 83 3.18 -18.01 -8.57
C ALA A 83 2.60 -17.87 -9.98
N LEU A 84 3.25 -17.11 -10.87
CA LEU A 84 2.82 -16.93 -12.26
C LEU A 84 3.01 -18.20 -13.10
N THR A 85 4.11 -18.93 -12.89
CA THR A 85 4.38 -20.19 -13.60
C THR A 85 3.49 -21.33 -13.12
N HIS A 86 3.03 -21.28 -11.86
CA HIS A 86 2.20 -22.31 -11.25
C HIS A 86 0.97 -21.73 -10.53
N PRO A 87 -0.03 -21.20 -11.26
CA PRO A 87 -1.17 -20.48 -10.67
C PRO A 87 -2.05 -21.30 -9.74
N GLN A 88 -2.02 -22.63 -9.86
CA GLN A 88 -2.74 -23.56 -8.97
C GLN A 88 -1.96 -23.89 -7.69
N SER A 89 -0.76 -23.32 -7.51
CA SER A 89 0.07 -23.63 -6.35
C SER A 89 -0.49 -23.04 -5.08
N SER A 90 -0.57 -23.88 -4.03
CA SER A 90 -0.90 -23.39 -2.70
C SER A 90 0.26 -22.56 -2.11
N THR A 91 -0.07 -21.66 -1.20
CA THR A 91 0.94 -20.89 -0.44
C THR A 91 1.92 -21.78 0.31
N LYS A 92 1.54 -23.01 0.66
CA LYS A 92 2.42 -24.03 1.24
C LYS A 92 3.47 -24.50 0.23
N MET A 93 3.06 -24.86 -0.99
CA MET A 93 4.01 -25.30 -2.02
C MET A 93 4.97 -24.18 -2.42
N ILE A 94 4.48 -22.95 -2.53
CA ILE A 94 5.32 -21.79 -2.82
C ILE A 94 6.32 -21.55 -1.67
N SER A 95 5.88 -21.71 -0.42
CA SER A 95 6.74 -21.60 0.78
C SER A 95 7.86 -22.64 0.79
N GLU A 96 7.56 -23.90 0.45
CA GLU A 96 8.54 -24.99 0.37
C GLU A 96 9.54 -24.78 -0.77
N ASN A 97 9.07 -24.38 -1.96
CA ASN A 97 9.93 -24.16 -3.12
C ASN A 97 10.78 -22.89 -3.01
N CYS A 98 10.23 -21.80 -2.47
CA CYS A 98 10.96 -20.55 -2.31
C CYS A 98 11.74 -20.48 -0.99
N GLY A 99 11.63 -21.46 -0.08
CA GLY A 99 12.31 -21.43 1.22
C GLY A 99 11.90 -20.26 2.12
N LEU A 100 10.66 -19.78 1.96
CA LEU A 100 10.10 -18.65 2.72
C LEU A 100 9.02 -19.13 3.67
N SER A 101 8.73 -18.36 4.72
CA SER A 101 7.56 -18.65 5.56
C SER A 101 6.26 -18.41 4.80
N LYS A 102 5.22 -19.20 5.08
CA LYS A 102 3.87 -19.04 4.50
C LYS A 102 3.33 -17.61 4.65
N SER A 103 3.59 -16.98 5.79
CA SER A 103 3.18 -15.59 6.05
C SER A 103 3.87 -14.61 5.08
N ARG A 104 5.16 -14.81 4.78
CA ARG A 104 5.87 -13.97 3.82
C ARG A 104 5.36 -14.19 2.39
N VAL A 105 5.13 -15.44 2.01
CA VAL A 105 4.51 -15.81 0.72
C VAL A 105 3.11 -15.20 0.56
N TRP A 106 2.32 -15.09 1.62
CA TRP A 106 1.02 -14.41 1.58
C TRP A 106 1.13 -12.88 1.47
N THR A 107 2.16 -12.31 2.10
CA THR A 107 2.34 -10.85 2.17
C THR A 107 2.86 -10.27 0.85
N ILE A 108 3.80 -10.95 0.18
CA ILE A 108 4.45 -10.45 -1.03
C ILE A 108 3.46 -10.14 -2.18
N PRO A 109 2.52 -11.04 -2.54
CA PRO A 109 1.54 -10.76 -3.59
C PRO A 109 0.58 -9.62 -3.21
N ASN A 110 0.21 -9.50 -1.92
CA ASN A 110 -0.62 -8.40 -1.44
C ASN A 110 0.11 -7.03 -1.47
N GLU A 111 1.40 -6.99 -1.11
CA GLU A 111 2.23 -5.78 -1.18
C GLU A 111 2.46 -5.32 -2.63
N SER A 112 2.45 -6.25 -3.59
CA SER A 112 2.69 -5.99 -5.02
C SER A 112 1.41 -5.88 -5.87
N GLY A 113 0.22 -6.04 -5.27
CA GLY A 113 -1.06 -6.06 -6.00
C GLY A 113 -1.27 -7.28 -6.90
N ALA A 114 -0.44 -8.32 -6.76
CA ALA A 114 -0.54 -9.57 -7.50
C ALA A 114 -1.55 -10.51 -6.81
N HIS A 115 -2.82 -10.45 -7.22
CA HIS A 115 -3.85 -11.34 -6.67
C HIS A 115 -3.98 -12.62 -7.52
N PRO A 116 -3.92 -13.82 -6.92
CA PRO A 116 -4.20 -15.05 -7.64
C PRO A 116 -5.66 -15.08 -8.10
N TYR A 117 -5.90 -15.14 -9.41
CA TYR A 117 -7.22 -15.39 -9.96
C TYR A 117 -7.47 -16.89 -10.03
N ARG A 118 -8.56 -17.36 -9.41
CA ARG A 118 -9.00 -18.74 -9.56
C ARG A 118 -9.75 -18.88 -10.88
N SER A 119 -9.18 -19.63 -11.83
CA SER A 119 -9.90 -19.99 -13.05
C SER A 119 -11.11 -20.86 -12.69
N THR A 120 -12.30 -20.29 -12.82
CA THR A 120 -13.56 -21.04 -12.69
C THR A 120 -13.96 -21.56 -14.05
N SER A 121 -14.12 -22.88 -14.18
CA SER A 121 -14.77 -23.47 -15.36
C SER A 121 -16.25 -23.07 -15.32
N VAL A 122 -16.67 -22.17 -16.22
CA VAL A 122 -18.06 -21.68 -16.28
C VAL A 122 -18.95 -22.62 -17.10
N GLN A 123 -18.36 -23.48 -17.94
CA GLN A 123 -19.08 -24.39 -18.84
C GLN A 123 -18.33 -25.72 -18.99
N GLY A 124 -19.07 -26.84 -19.04
CA GLY A 124 -18.54 -28.17 -19.29
C GLY A 124 -18.15 -28.38 -20.75
N LEU A 125 -17.20 -27.59 -21.25
CA LEU A 125 -16.75 -27.64 -22.64
C LEU A 125 -16.09 -28.98 -22.95
N LEU A 126 -16.57 -29.64 -23.99
CA LEU A 126 -15.94 -30.83 -24.53
C LEU A 126 -14.79 -30.42 -25.46
N PRO A 127 -13.77 -31.28 -25.66
CA PRO A 127 -12.63 -30.96 -26.53
C PRO A 127 -13.02 -30.53 -27.95
N ARG A 128 -14.16 -31.01 -28.47
CA ARG A 128 -14.69 -30.64 -29.80
C ARG A 128 -15.34 -29.25 -29.85
N ASP A 129 -15.72 -28.70 -28.71
CA ASP A 129 -16.41 -27.41 -28.66
C ASP A 129 -15.46 -26.26 -29.00
N THR A 130 -14.18 -26.37 -28.64
CA THR A 130 -13.16 -25.36 -28.96
C THR A 130 -13.08 -25.11 -30.46
N GLU A 131 -12.96 -26.18 -31.25
CA GLU A 131 -12.87 -26.09 -32.71
C GLU A 131 -14.15 -25.53 -33.31
N ARG A 132 -15.32 -26.03 -32.89
CA ARG A 132 -16.63 -25.55 -33.38
C ARG A 132 -16.84 -24.07 -33.08
N ARG A 133 -16.50 -23.63 -31.87
CA ARG A 133 -16.59 -22.22 -31.46
C ARG A 133 -15.62 -21.36 -32.26
N TYR A 134 -14.38 -21.82 -32.46
CA TYR A 134 -13.40 -21.10 -33.25
C TYR A 134 -13.87 -20.90 -34.69
N VAL A 135 -14.37 -21.96 -35.34
CA VAL A 135 -14.92 -21.90 -36.70
C VAL A 135 -16.10 -20.93 -36.78
N TRP A 136 -17.03 -21.00 -35.82
CA TRP A 136 -18.17 -20.07 -35.77
C TRP A 136 -17.73 -18.62 -35.61
N CYS A 137 -16.85 -18.33 -34.64
CA CYS A 137 -16.31 -16.99 -34.45
C CYS A 137 -15.64 -16.47 -35.72
N ASN A 138 -14.83 -17.30 -36.38
CA ASN A 138 -14.12 -16.89 -37.61
C ASN A 138 -15.10 -16.63 -38.76
N PHE A 139 -16.15 -17.44 -38.89
CA PHE A 139 -17.24 -17.21 -39.84
C PHE A 139 -17.93 -15.86 -39.60
N VAL A 140 -18.31 -15.56 -38.35
CA VAL A 140 -18.95 -14.29 -37.99
C VAL A 140 -18.04 -13.11 -38.28
N MET A 141 -16.76 -13.21 -37.90
CA MET A 141 -15.77 -12.15 -38.16
C MET A 141 -15.61 -11.86 -39.66
N ASN A 142 -15.47 -12.90 -40.49
CA ASN A 142 -15.37 -12.75 -41.95
C ASN A 142 -16.63 -12.13 -42.56
N LYS A 143 -17.82 -12.46 -42.03
CA LYS A 143 -19.08 -11.87 -42.51
C LYS A 143 -19.21 -10.40 -42.13
N LEU A 144 -18.74 -10.02 -40.94
CA LEU A 144 -18.74 -8.63 -40.49
C LEU A 144 -17.80 -7.73 -41.30
N GLU A 145 -16.72 -8.29 -41.86
CA GLU A 145 -15.79 -7.54 -42.71
C GLU A 145 -16.44 -7.06 -44.01
N GLY A 146 -17.25 -7.92 -44.64
CA GLY A 146 -18.00 -7.58 -45.86
C GLY A 146 -19.38 -6.95 -45.60
N HIS A 147 -19.98 -7.21 -44.43
CA HIS A 147 -21.32 -6.77 -44.09
C HIS A 147 -21.42 -6.37 -42.61
N LYS A 148 -21.21 -5.09 -42.30
CA LYS A 148 -21.15 -4.57 -40.92
C LYS A 148 -22.42 -4.80 -40.10
N THR A 149 -23.58 -4.91 -40.74
CA THR A 149 -24.88 -5.16 -40.11
C THR A 149 -25.24 -6.65 -40.02
N PHE A 150 -24.34 -7.57 -40.38
CA PHE A 150 -24.64 -9.01 -40.41
C PHE A 150 -25.26 -9.56 -39.11
N LEU A 151 -24.82 -9.09 -37.94
CA LEU A 151 -25.37 -9.56 -36.67
C LEU A 151 -26.84 -9.16 -36.44
N THR A 152 -27.32 -8.08 -37.06
CA THR A 152 -28.73 -7.67 -36.96
C THR A 152 -29.66 -8.51 -37.80
N ASP A 153 -29.12 -9.22 -38.80
CA ASP A 153 -29.89 -10.10 -39.67
C ASP A 153 -30.06 -11.51 -39.07
N ILE A 154 -29.36 -11.82 -37.98
CA ILE A 154 -29.46 -13.09 -37.27
C ILE A 154 -30.58 -13.00 -36.25
N ILE A 155 -31.53 -13.94 -36.33
CA ILE A 155 -32.54 -14.15 -35.30
C ILE A 155 -31.96 -15.10 -34.25
N TRP A 156 -31.85 -14.64 -33.01
CA TRP A 156 -31.29 -15.39 -31.89
C TRP A 156 -32.39 -16.07 -31.07
N THR A 157 -32.14 -17.31 -30.64
CA THR A 157 -32.96 -18.05 -29.67
C THR A 157 -32.05 -18.84 -28.74
N ASP A 158 -32.50 -19.03 -27.49
CA ASP A 158 -31.91 -19.97 -26.52
C ASP A 158 -32.45 -21.39 -26.77
#